data_AF-A0A965FEB2-F1
#
_entry.id   AF-A0A965FEB2-F1
#
_cell.length_a   1.000
_cell.length_b   1.000
_cell.length_c   1.000
_cell.angle_alpha   90.00
_cell.angle_beta   90.00
_cell.angle_gamma   90.00
#
_symmetry.space_group_name_H-M   'P 1'
#
loop_
_entity.id
_entity.type
_entity.pdbx_description
1 polymer ?
#
loop_
_entity_poly.entity_id
_entity_poly.type
_entity_poly.pdbx_seq_one_letter_code
_entity_poly.pdbx_strand_id
1 'polypeptide(L)'
;MLAFDGSEAARRALADIVPIASLSHGLVKLLAVLPFPMDISEGWAHGEIAEIRTIETPLRDKRASMMLKLEIERLEAMNITVQGDVVFGDPVEEIACSSWRIKISVPCL
;
A
#
# COMPACT_ATOMS: atom_id res chain seq x y z
N MET A 1 8.28 2.81 8.21
CA MET A 1 7.40 2.66 7.03
C MET A 1 6.93 1.24 6.98
N LEU A 2 5.68 1.01 6.61
CA LEU A 2 5.06 -0.31 6.52
C LEU A 2 4.34 -0.43 5.17
N ALA A 3 4.61 -1.50 4.44
CA ALA A 3 3.81 -1.87 3.28
C ALA A 3 2.47 -2.46 3.75
N PHE A 4 1.37 -1.91 3.26
CA PHE A 4 0.03 -2.28 3.68
C PHE A 4 -0.84 -2.67 2.50
N ASP A 5 -1.12 -3.97 2.41
CA ASP A 5 -1.97 -4.58 1.37
C ASP A 5 -3.37 -4.97 1.91
N GLY A 6 -3.66 -4.67 3.18
CA GLY A 6 -4.89 -5.07 3.87
C GLY A 6 -4.93 -6.53 4.31
N SER A 7 -3.85 -7.30 4.08
CA SER A 7 -3.74 -8.67 4.55
C SER A 7 -3.68 -8.74 6.07
N GLU A 8 -3.99 -9.91 6.61
CA GLU A 8 -3.88 -10.12 8.05
C GLU A 8 -2.44 -10.04 8.55
N ALA A 9 -1.46 -10.40 7.71
CA ALA A 9 -0.06 -10.21 8.00
C ALA A 9 0.29 -8.72 8.13
N ALA A 10 -0.19 -7.87 7.21
CA ALA A 10 0.03 -6.43 7.27
C ALA A 10 -0.67 -5.79 8.49
N ARG A 11 -1.86 -6.26 8.86
CA ARG A 11 -2.56 -5.78 10.09
C ARG A 11 -1.82 -6.15 11.37
N ARG A 12 -1.24 -7.35 11.45
CA ARG A 12 -0.38 -7.74 12.59
C ARG A 12 0.88 -6.91 12.66
N ALA A 13 1.58 -6.74 11.54
CA ALA A 13 2.77 -5.90 11.47
C ALA A 13 2.46 -4.44 11.87
N LEU A 14 1.28 -3.93 11.51
CA LEU A 14 0.83 -2.61 11.95
C LEU A 14 0.63 -2.56 13.47
N ALA A 15 -0.03 -3.58 14.05
CA ALA A 15 -0.23 -3.67 15.50
C ALA A 15 1.10 -3.69 16.28
N ASP A 16 2.15 -4.29 15.72
CA ASP A 16 3.48 -4.32 16.34
C ASP A 16 4.20 -2.95 16.26
N ILE A 17 3.94 -2.17 15.21
CA ILE A 17 4.56 -0.85 15.00
C ILE A 17 3.88 0.24 15.81
N VAL A 18 2.58 0.12 16.07
CA VAL A 18 1.77 1.11 16.82
C VAL A 18 2.37 1.47 18.18
N PRO A 19 2.76 0.52 19.05
CA PRO A 19 3.43 0.82 20.31
C PRO A 19 4.75 1.58 20.12
N ILE A 20 5.54 1.19 19.12
CA ILE A 20 6.84 1.80 18.81
C ILE A 20 6.64 3.26 18.36
N ALA A 21 5.66 3.50 17.49
CA ALA A 21 5.32 4.84 17.00
C ALA A 21 4.78 5.75 18.11
N SER A 22 3.93 5.21 18.98
CA SER A 22 3.38 5.94 20.12
C SER A 22 4.48 6.37 21.10
N LEU A 23 5.43 5.48 21.40
CA LEU A 23 6.56 5.76 22.31
C LEU A 23 7.58 6.74 21.71
N SER A 24 7.82 6.64 20.40
CA SER A 24 8.81 7.48 19.71
C SER A 24 8.25 8.82 19.22
N HIS A 25 6.94 9.04 19.33
CA HIS A 25 6.23 10.12 18.62
C HIS A 25 6.59 10.18 17.13
N GLY A 26 6.89 9.01 16.55
CA GLY A 26 7.38 8.88 15.19
C GLY A 26 6.24 8.91 14.17
N LEU A 27 6.53 9.42 12.96
CA LEU A 27 5.62 9.35 11.83
C LEU A 27 5.54 7.90 11.31
N VAL A 28 4.34 7.31 11.33
CA VAL A 28 4.09 6.02 10.66
C VAL A 28 3.72 6.28 9.21
N LYS A 29 4.54 5.79 8.29
CA LYS A 29 4.21 5.84 6.87
C LYS A 29 3.67 4.51 6.37
N LEU A 30 2.42 4.52 5.92
CA LEU A 30 1.73 3.40 5.29
C LEU A 30 1.85 3.51 3.76
N LEU A 31 2.24 2.43 3.12
CA LEU A 31 2.40 2.36 1.66
C LEU A 31 1.56 1.21 1.11
N ALA A 32 0.49 1.50 0.38
CA ALA A 32 -0.18 0.49 -0.43
C ALA A 32 0.45 0.47 -1.82
N VAL A 33 1.01 -0.67 -2.22
CA VAL A 33 1.47 -0.88 -3.60
C VAL A 33 0.43 -1.68 -4.37
N LEU A 34 -0.07 -1.09 -5.45
CA LEU A 34 -0.94 -1.74 -6.41
C LEU A 34 -0.08 -2.21 -7.58
N PRO A 35 -0.02 -3.52 -7.88
CA PRO A 35 0.65 -3.99 -9.08
C PRO A 35 -0.01 -3.34 -10.29
N PHE A 36 0.80 -2.98 -11.29
CA PHE A 36 0.25 -2.55 -12.57
C PHE A 36 -0.74 -3.62 -13.06
N PRO A 37 -1.88 -3.23 -13.66
CA PRO A 37 -2.66 -4.18 -14.41
C PRO A 37 -1.69 -4.77 -15.45
N MET A 38 -1.37 -6.06 -15.33
CA MET A 38 -0.76 -6.75 -16.45
C MET A 38 -1.79 -6.68 -17.56
N ASP A 39 -1.57 -5.80 -18.54
CA ASP A 39 -2.27 -5.88 -19.81
C ASP A 39 -1.95 -7.28 -20.32
N ILE A 40 -2.90 -8.21 -20.17
CA ILE A 40 -2.84 -9.53 -20.77
C ILE A 40 -3.06 -9.31 -22.27
N SER A 41 -2.05 -8.75 -22.94
CA SER A 41 -1.95 -8.76 -24.39
C SER A 41 -1.48 -10.15 -24.85
N GLU A 42 -2.17 -11.20 -24.44
CA GLU A 42 -2.08 -12.56 -25.01
C GLU A 42 -3.42 -12.94 -25.69
N GLY A 43 -4.14 -11.94 -26.21
CA GLY A 43 -5.43 -12.10 -26.87
C GLY A 43 -5.46 -11.70 -28.35
N TRP A 44 -4.34 -11.70 -29.07
CA TRP A 44 -4.32 -11.35 -30.51
C TRP A 44 -4.53 -12.57 -31.43
N ALA A 45 -5.46 -13.47 -31.09
CA ALA A 45 -5.76 -14.63 -31.95
C ALA A 45 -7.20 -14.72 -32.44
N HIS A 46 -8.21 -14.14 -31.77
CA HIS A 46 -9.60 -14.19 -32.26
C HIS A 46 -10.21 -12.80 -32.23
N GLY A 47 -10.63 -12.33 -33.41
CA GLY A 47 -11.15 -11.00 -33.67
C GLY A 47 -12.45 -10.68 -32.96
N GLU A 48 -12.38 -10.43 -31.67
CA GLU A 48 -13.38 -9.70 -30.90
C GLU A 48 -12.68 -8.51 -30.25
N ILE A 49 -13.23 -7.32 -30.48
CA ILE A 49 -12.83 -6.10 -29.78
C ILE A 49 -13.31 -6.28 -28.34
N ALA A 50 -12.51 -6.98 -27.54
CA ALA A 50 -12.72 -7.09 -26.12
C ALA A 50 -12.33 -5.73 -25.53
N GLU A 51 -13.34 -4.89 -25.32
CA GLU A 51 -13.28 -3.68 -24.50
C GLU A 51 -13.04 -4.06 -23.03
N ILE A 52 -11.96 -4.80 -22.74
CA ILE A 52 -11.48 -5.12 -21.39
C ILE A 52 -10.47 -4.04 -21.01
N ARG A 53 -10.89 -2.80 -21.17
CA ARG A 53 -10.32 -1.70 -20.40
C ARG A 53 -11.38 -1.32 -19.39
N THR A 54 -10.93 -1.04 -18.17
CA THR A 54 -11.42 0.09 -17.35
C THR A 54 -12.29 -0.19 -16.10
N ILE A 55 -12.84 -1.38 -15.82
CA ILE A 55 -13.72 -1.50 -14.62
C ILE A 55 -12.99 -2.01 -13.37
N GLU A 56 -12.09 -3.00 -13.50
CA GLU A 56 -11.45 -3.61 -12.32
C GLU A 56 -10.35 -2.72 -11.70
N THR A 57 -9.64 -1.95 -12.52
CA THR A 57 -8.60 -1.01 -12.09
C THR A 57 -9.14 0.07 -11.15
N PRO A 58 -10.16 0.88 -11.50
CA PRO A 58 -10.66 1.91 -10.59
C PRO A 58 -11.34 1.33 -9.34
N LEU A 59 -11.87 0.09 -9.39
CA LEU A 59 -12.42 -0.58 -8.22
C LEU A 59 -11.33 -1.07 -7.26
N ARG A 60 -10.21 -1.60 -7.78
CA ARG A 60 -9.04 -1.96 -6.96
C ARG A 60 -8.41 -0.73 -6.32
N ASP A 61 -8.29 0.36 -7.08
CA ASP A 61 -7.75 1.63 -6.59
C ASP A 61 -8.61 2.21 -5.47
N LYS A 62 -9.94 2.22 -5.67
CA LYS A 62 -10.89 2.66 -4.64
C LYS A 62 -10.85 1.78 -3.40
N ARG A 63 -10.75 0.46 -3.55
CA ARG A 63 -10.66 -0.47 -2.41
C ARG A 63 -9.38 -0.25 -1.63
N ALA A 64 -8.22 -0.18 -2.28
CA ALA A 64 -6.94 0.06 -1.62
C ALA A 64 -6.92 1.41 -0.91
N SER A 65 -7.39 2.47 -1.59
CA SER A 65 -7.48 3.81 -0.99
C SER A 65 -8.43 3.85 0.20
N MET A 66 -9.59 3.16 0.12
CA MET A 66 -10.57 3.12 1.20
C MET A 66 -10.06 2.33 2.40
N MET A 67 -9.41 1.17 2.19
CA MET A 67 -8.79 0.41 3.27
C MET A 67 -7.71 1.21 3.98
N LEU A 68 -6.84 1.87 3.21
CA LEU A 68 -5.74 2.63 3.77
C LEU A 68 -6.25 3.87 4.54
N LYS A 69 -7.30 4.53 4.02
CA LYS A 69 -7.98 5.62 4.72
C LYS A 69 -8.58 5.19 6.06
N LEU A 70 -9.27 4.05 6.10
CA LEU A 70 -9.86 3.54 7.35
C LEU A 70 -8.80 3.29 8.42
N GLU A 71 -7.64 2.75 8.04
CA GLU A 71 -6.56 2.52 9.00
C GLU A 71 -5.83 3.81 9.41
N ILE A 72 -5.70 4.79 8.52
CA ILE A 72 -5.21 6.13 8.91
C ILE A 72 -6.13 6.73 9.97
N GLU A 73 -7.45 6.77 9.72
CA GLU A 73 -8.43 7.33 10.65
C GLU A 73 -8.36 6.63 12.01
N ARG A 74 -8.21 5.30 12.01
CA ARG A 74 -8.04 4.52 13.24
C ARG A 74 -6.77 4.89 14.01
N LEU A 75 -5.65 5.07 13.32
CA LEU A 75 -4.37 5.41 13.94
C LEU A 75 -4.32 6.86 14.42
N GLU A 76 -4.95 7.78 13.67
CA GLU A 76 -5.12 9.17 14.09
C GLU A 76 -6.00 9.26 15.34
N ALA A 77 -7.05 8.44 15.46
CA ALA A 77 -7.85 8.33 16.68
C ALA A 77 -7.04 7.83 17.90
N MET A 78 -5.91 7.15 17.67
CA MET A 78 -4.94 6.75 18.70
C MET A 78 -3.84 7.81 18.94
N ASN A 79 -4.00 9.01 18.37
CA ASN A 79 -3.07 10.13 18.47
C ASN A 79 -1.68 9.83 17.87
N ILE A 80 -1.62 8.94 16.87
CA ILE A 80 -0.41 8.60 16.13
C ILE A 80 -0.39 9.42 14.84
N THR A 81 0.76 10.04 14.53
CA THR A 81 0.93 10.74 13.26
C THR A 81 1.16 9.72 12.15
N VAL A 82 0.26 9.69 11.16
CA VAL A 82 0.30 8.73 10.05
C VAL A 82 0.28 9.45 8.71
N GLN A 83 1.04 8.93 7.74
CA GLN A 83 0.96 9.34 6.35
C GLN A 83 0.70 8.12 5.48
N GLY A 84 -0.29 8.18 4.60
CA GLY A 84 -0.60 7.12 3.66
C GLY A 84 -0.35 7.51 2.22
N ASP A 85 0.40 6.67 1.51
CA ASP A 85 0.62 6.80 0.08
C ASP A 85 0.13 5.52 -0.63
N VAL A 86 -0.52 5.70 -1.78
CA VAL A 86 -0.86 4.62 -2.71
C VAL A 86 0.05 4.76 -3.93
N VAL A 87 0.78 3.71 -4.28
CA VAL A 87 1.75 3.70 -5.39
C VAL A 87 1.43 2.55 -6.31
N PHE A 88 1.68 2.74 -7.60
CA PHE A 88 1.51 1.73 -8.64
C PHE A 88 2.86 1.21 -9.09
N GLY A 89 3.07 -0.10 -9.10
CA GLY A 89 4.35 -0.67 -9.48
C GLY A 89 4.56 -2.08 -8.98
N ASP A 90 5.77 -2.59 -9.19
CA ASP A 90 6.20 -3.81 -8.53
C ASP A 90 6.28 -3.56 -7.00
N PRO A 91 5.63 -4.38 -6.16
CA PRO A 91 5.65 -4.21 -4.71
C PRO A 91 7.06 -4.12 -4.13
N VAL A 92 7.99 -4.94 -4.59
CA VAL A 92 9.35 -4.99 -4.05
C VAL A 92 10.13 -3.75 -4.46
N GLU A 93 10.06 -3.37 -5.74
CA GLU A 93 10.74 -2.17 -6.24
C GLU A 93 10.19 -0.89 -5.60
N GLU A 94 8.86 -0.75 -5.49
CA GLU A 94 8.26 0.47 -4.94
C GLU A 94 8.47 0.60 -3.44
N ILE A 95 8.48 -0.51 -2.69
CA ILE A 95 8.86 -0.50 -1.27
C ILE A 95 10.33 -0.08 -1.12
N ALA A 96 11.22 -0.64 -1.94
CA ALA A 96 12.64 -0.27 -1.91
C ALA A 96 12.82 1.22 -2.25
N CYS A 97 12.27 1.70 -3.37
CA CYS A 97 12.36 3.09 -3.81
C CYS A 97 11.75 4.06 -2.80
N SER A 98 10.65 3.70 -2.16
CA SER A 98 10.03 4.52 -1.10
C SER A 98 10.89 4.55 0.17
N SER A 99 11.58 3.45 0.49
CA SER A 99 12.50 3.38 1.63
C SER A 99 13.70 4.33 1.45
N TRP A 100 14.31 4.31 0.26
CA TRP A 100 15.44 5.17 -0.11
C TRP A 100 15.08 6.66 -0.07
N ARG A 101 13.87 7.03 -0.52
CA ARG A 101 13.40 8.42 -0.54
C ARG A 101 13.26 9.03 0.85
N ILE A 102 13.09 8.21 1.89
CA ILE A 102 12.71 8.66 3.23
C ILE A 102 13.83 8.42 4.26
N LYS A 103 14.97 7.84 3.86
CA LYS A 103 16.08 7.44 4.77
C LYS A 103 15.56 6.67 5.99
N ILE A 104 14.76 5.64 5.74
CA ILE A 104 14.23 4.82 6.84
C ILE A 104 15.34 3.90 7.35
N SER A 105 15.73 4.08 8.60
CA SER A 105 16.57 3.16 9.36
C SER A 105 15.70 2.04 9.90
N VAL A 106 15.85 0.82 9.37
CA VAL A 106 15.24 -0.37 9.98
C VAL A 106 16.19 -0.82 11.11
N PRO A 107 15.74 -0.86 12.38
CA PRO A 107 16.57 -1.42 13.44
C PRO A 107 16.76 -2.92 13.15
N CYS A 108 17.99 -3.32 12.84
CA CYS A 108 18.37 -4.71 12.83
C CYS A 108 18.29 -5.22 14.28
N LEU A 109 17.40 -6.18 14.54
CA LEU A 109 17.39 -7.00 15.75
C LEU A 109 18.46 -8.08 15.64
#